data_AF-A0A0T6DR91-F1
#
_entry.id   AF-A0A0T6DR91-F1
#
_cell.length_a   1.000
_cell.length_b   1.000
_cell.length_c   1.000
_cell.angle_alpha   90.00
_cell.angle_beta   90.00
_cell.angle_gamma   90.00
#
_symmetry.space_group_name_H-M   'P 1'
#
loop_
_entity.id
_entity.type
_entity.pdbx_description
1 polymer ?
#
loop_
_entity_poly.entity_id
_entity_poly.type
_entity_poly.pdbx_seq_one_letter_code
_entity_poly.pdbx_strand_id
1 'polypeptide(L)'
;MTASPSVTPQAGVIKAFFQKYFIDAFTGMALGLFVTLIAGLIISQIGGWLDLPALVAVGKLASILMGAGIGVGIAYYLKAPTLVMLSCLVAGMLGAHSEALMAGTLFIPQESGPATFVALPGNPIGAYLTSVFAYRAGTWIAGKTKLDILLVPLAVCGIALLVCALLNPPVVAAVNAIGQGIHAATELQPLLMGIVIAVVVGILLTLPTSSAAICIAIGLGGLAGGAAVVGCAAHMIGFAVASFKDNGFSGVISQGLGTSMLQIPNVLKKPLILLPAIIASAIVGPIATVGFGLACTATGAGMGTAGLVGVFGVIEASQEIMSTTQLWTAIILLMFVLPAVIAGLVAYVMRRMGWLVAGDMKLP
;
A
#
# COMPACT_ATOMS: atom_id res chain seq x y z
N MET A 1 -42.02 34.82 -5.46
CA MET A 1 -41.77 33.41 -5.11
C MET A 1 -40.32 33.30 -4.66
N THR A 2 -40.10 33.39 -3.35
CA THR A 2 -38.78 33.35 -2.72
C THR A 2 -38.36 31.90 -2.54
N ALA A 3 -37.33 31.48 -3.28
CA ALA A 3 -36.72 30.16 -3.12
C ALA A 3 -35.96 30.11 -1.79
N SER A 4 -36.43 29.27 -0.87
CA SER A 4 -35.74 28.89 0.36
C SER A 4 -34.45 28.12 0.05
N PRO A 5 -33.32 28.42 0.70
CA PRO A 5 -32.10 27.63 0.54
C PRO A 5 -32.30 26.26 1.20
N SER A 6 -32.06 25.20 0.43
CA SER A 6 -32.05 23.81 0.90
C SER A 6 -30.95 23.65 1.95
N VAL A 7 -31.34 23.49 3.22
CA VAL A 7 -30.44 23.16 4.32
C VAL A 7 -29.91 21.75 4.09
N THR A 8 -28.65 21.63 3.67
CA THR A 8 -27.94 20.35 3.66
C THR A 8 -27.85 19.84 5.10
N PRO A 9 -28.17 18.56 5.39
CA PRO A 9 -28.11 18.05 6.75
C PRO A 9 -26.65 18.10 7.21
N GLN A 10 -26.39 18.79 8.32
CA GLN A 10 -25.08 18.75 8.97
C GLN A 10 -24.79 17.28 9.31
N ALA A 11 -23.82 16.69 8.62
CA ALA A 11 -23.30 15.38 8.98
C ALA A 11 -22.89 15.47 10.46
N GLY A 12 -23.44 14.59 11.31
CA GLY A 12 -23.10 14.58 12.73
C GLY A 12 -21.58 14.61 12.91
N VAL A 13 -21.09 15.34 13.93
CA VAL A 13 -19.66 15.61 14.16
C VAL A 13 -18.80 14.34 14.03
N ILE A 14 -19.32 13.20 14.48
CA ILE A 14 -18.71 11.87 14.35
C ILE A 14 -18.53 11.48 12.87
N LYS A 15 -19.58 11.56 12.05
CA LYS A 15 -19.53 11.25 10.61
C LYS A 15 -18.53 12.16 9.87
N ALA A 16 -18.46 13.44 10.22
CA ALA A 16 -17.50 14.37 9.64
C ALA A 16 -16.05 14.02 10.02
N PHE A 17 -15.80 13.58 11.26
CA PHE A 17 -14.48 13.10 11.70
C PHE A 17 -14.05 11.84 10.93
N PHE A 18 -14.93 10.84 10.82
CA PHE A 18 -14.64 9.62 10.07
C PHE A 18 -14.42 9.90 8.59
N GLN A 19 -15.23 10.75 7.95
CA GLN A 19 -15.02 11.14 6.57
C GLN A 19 -13.64 11.79 6.37
N LYS A 20 -13.30 12.75 7.22
CA LYS A 20 -12.04 13.49 7.08
C LYS A 20 -10.81 12.60 7.26
N TYR A 21 -10.79 11.78 8.30
CA TYR A 21 -9.59 11.00 8.65
C TYR A 21 -9.58 9.61 8.04
N PHE A 22 -10.70 8.89 7.99
CA PHE A 22 -10.71 7.52 7.47
C PHE A 22 -10.93 7.44 5.96
N ILE A 23 -11.47 8.48 5.32
CA ILE A 23 -11.70 8.49 3.88
C ILE A 23 -10.74 9.47 3.19
N ASP A 24 -10.79 10.76 3.53
CA ASP A 24 -10.06 11.77 2.77
C ASP A 24 -8.54 11.64 2.95
N ALA A 25 -8.06 11.49 4.20
CA ALA A 25 -6.63 11.29 4.46
C ALA A 25 -6.09 9.99 3.84
N PHE A 26 -6.83 8.87 3.93
CA PHE A 26 -6.44 7.61 3.28
C PHE A 26 -6.40 7.73 1.75
N THR A 27 -7.33 8.48 1.17
CA THR A 27 -7.31 8.77 -0.28
C THR A 27 -6.06 9.56 -0.66
N GLY A 28 -5.70 10.58 0.12
CA GLY A 28 -4.47 11.35 -0.07
C GLY A 28 -3.21 10.50 0.05
N MET A 29 -3.13 9.62 1.05
CA MET A 29 -2.04 8.67 1.20
C MET A 29 -1.94 7.73 -0.01
N ALA A 30 -3.07 7.16 -0.46
CA ALA A 30 -3.09 6.19 -1.56
C ALA A 30 -2.54 6.81 -2.86
N LEU A 31 -2.91 8.06 -3.16
CA LEU A 31 -2.38 8.78 -4.33
C LEU A 31 -0.91 9.16 -4.15
N GLY A 32 -0.51 9.58 -2.95
CA GLY A 32 0.90 9.82 -2.62
C GLY A 32 1.75 8.58 -2.89
N LEU A 33 1.34 7.43 -2.34
CA LEU A 33 1.99 6.15 -2.51
C LEU A 33 2.02 5.69 -3.99
N PHE A 34 0.95 5.96 -4.75
CA PHE A 34 0.88 5.62 -6.17
C PHE A 34 1.93 6.37 -6.99
N VAL A 35 2.07 7.68 -6.80
CA VAL A 35 3.00 8.51 -7.58
C VAL A 35 4.46 8.28 -7.16
N THR A 36 4.71 7.88 -5.92
CA THR A 36 6.09 7.68 -5.43
C THR A 36 6.53 6.23 -5.52
N LEU A 37 5.91 5.33 -4.75
CA LEU A 37 6.38 3.96 -4.60
C LEU A 37 6.01 3.12 -5.82
N ILE A 38 4.74 3.14 -6.24
CA ILE A 38 4.25 2.27 -7.32
C ILE A 38 4.83 2.73 -8.65
N ALA A 39 4.69 4.00 -9.00
CA ALA A 39 5.28 4.55 -10.21
C ALA A 39 6.81 4.44 -10.19
N GLY A 40 7.45 4.67 -9.03
CA GLY A 40 8.90 4.49 -8.86
C GLY A 40 9.36 3.07 -9.17
N LEU A 41 8.64 2.07 -8.67
CA LEU A 41 8.95 0.67 -8.96
C LEU A 41 8.72 0.31 -10.44
N ILE A 42 7.64 0.79 -11.05
CA ILE A 42 7.40 0.63 -12.50
C ILE A 42 8.56 1.20 -13.31
N ILE A 43 8.96 2.44 -13.01
CA ILE A 43 10.07 3.10 -13.69
C ILE A 43 11.38 2.32 -13.48
N SER A 44 11.62 1.86 -12.24
CA SER A 44 12.81 1.07 -11.91
C SER A 44 12.86 -0.21 -12.73
N GLN A 45 11.72 -0.87 -12.89
CA GLN A 45 11.60 -2.10 -13.63
C GLN A 45 11.79 -1.92 -15.14
N ILE A 46 11.20 -0.87 -15.72
CA ILE A 46 11.44 -0.50 -17.12
C ILE A 46 12.92 -0.17 -17.34
N GLY A 47 13.55 0.52 -16.37
CA GLY A 47 14.99 0.78 -16.39
C GLY A 47 15.82 -0.49 -16.40
N GLY A 48 15.44 -1.48 -15.61
CA GLY A 48 16.08 -2.80 -15.61
C GLY A 48 15.93 -3.54 -16.94
N TRP A 49 14.75 -3.46 -17.57
CA TRP A 49 14.50 -4.08 -18.87
C TRP A 49 15.27 -3.48 -20.04
N LEU A 50 15.45 -2.17 -20.01
CA LEU A 50 16.16 -1.44 -21.06
C LEU A 50 17.67 -1.38 -20.81
N ASP A 51 18.16 -2.01 -19.73
CA ASP A 51 19.52 -1.88 -19.23
C ASP A 51 19.95 -0.39 -19.10
N LEU A 52 19.04 0.43 -18.55
CA LEU A 52 19.23 1.88 -18.32
C LEU A 52 19.36 2.18 -16.82
N PRO A 53 20.58 2.15 -16.24
CA PRO A 53 20.81 2.41 -14.82
C PRO A 53 20.28 3.76 -14.34
N ALA A 54 20.30 4.78 -15.18
CA ALA A 54 19.76 6.10 -14.87
C ALA A 54 18.25 6.04 -14.59
N LEU A 55 17.50 5.24 -15.37
CA LEU A 55 16.06 5.08 -15.17
C LEU A 55 15.76 4.26 -13.92
N VAL A 56 16.57 3.23 -13.63
CA VAL A 56 16.53 2.49 -12.36
C VAL A 56 16.69 3.43 -11.17
N ALA A 57 17.65 4.36 -11.24
CA ALA A 57 17.92 5.33 -10.19
C ALA A 57 16.75 6.32 -9.98
N VAL A 58 16.11 6.79 -11.06
CA VAL A 58 14.89 7.62 -10.96
C VAL A 58 13.79 6.88 -10.22
N GLY A 59 13.57 5.60 -10.55
CA GLY A 59 12.57 4.77 -9.90
C GLY A 59 12.85 4.56 -8.40
N LYS A 60 14.12 4.27 -8.05
CA LYS A 60 14.55 4.13 -6.65
C LYS A 60 14.38 5.43 -5.87
N LEU A 61 14.72 6.57 -6.45
CA LEU A 61 14.52 7.88 -5.83
C LEU A 61 13.04 8.14 -5.54
N ALA A 62 12.15 7.88 -6.52
CA ALA A 62 10.72 8.02 -6.34
C ALA A 62 10.20 7.13 -5.19
N SER A 63 10.67 5.89 -5.09
CA SER A 63 10.30 4.97 -4.00
C SER A 63 10.79 5.43 -2.63
N ILE A 64 11.98 6.03 -2.52
CA ILE A 64 12.51 6.60 -1.27
C ILE A 64 11.63 7.78 -0.82
N LEU A 65 11.13 8.58 -1.76
CA LEU A 65 10.25 9.72 -1.48
C LEU A 65 8.82 9.33 -1.08
N MET A 66 8.53 8.05 -0.84
CA MET A 66 7.20 7.60 -0.45
C MET A 66 6.66 8.32 0.79
N GLY A 67 7.46 8.48 1.84
CA GLY A 67 7.03 9.20 3.04
C GLY A 67 6.61 10.64 2.72
N ALA A 68 7.40 11.33 1.90
CA ALA A 68 7.13 12.67 1.41
C ALA A 68 5.83 12.74 0.59
N GLY A 69 5.64 11.81 -0.35
CA GLY A 69 4.44 11.72 -1.18
C GLY A 69 3.18 11.50 -0.34
N ILE A 70 3.25 10.62 0.67
CA ILE A 70 2.14 10.38 1.60
C ILE A 70 1.82 11.65 2.39
N GLY A 71 2.82 12.33 2.94
CA GLY A 71 2.62 13.54 3.73
C GLY A 71 1.97 14.68 2.94
N VAL A 72 2.45 14.93 1.72
CA VAL A 72 1.86 15.92 0.81
C VAL A 72 0.46 15.50 0.36
N GLY A 73 0.28 14.23 -0.01
CA GLY A 73 -1.01 13.69 -0.46
C GLY A 73 -2.11 13.84 0.59
N ILE A 74 -1.81 13.48 1.84
CA ILE A 74 -2.72 13.67 2.99
C ILE A 74 -3.03 15.16 3.17
N ALA A 75 -2.00 16.02 3.24
CA ALA A 75 -2.20 17.45 3.44
C ALA A 75 -3.04 18.09 2.32
N TYR A 76 -2.83 17.69 1.07
CA TYR A 76 -3.61 18.13 -0.08
C TYR A 76 -5.09 17.74 0.03
N TYR A 77 -5.37 16.47 0.34
CA TYR A 77 -6.75 16.00 0.50
C TYR A 77 -7.46 16.63 1.70
N LEU A 78 -6.72 16.89 2.77
CA LEU A 78 -7.22 17.61 3.95
C LEU A 78 -7.27 19.13 3.76
N LYS A 79 -7.00 19.65 2.56
CA LYS A 79 -7.07 21.07 2.19
C LYS A 79 -6.17 21.95 3.07
N ALA A 80 -4.93 21.50 3.31
CA ALA A 80 -3.94 22.25 4.05
C ALA A 80 -3.52 23.54 3.32
N PRO A 81 -3.21 24.63 4.06
CA PRO A 81 -2.46 25.75 3.50
C PRO A 81 -1.12 25.29 2.94
N THR A 82 -0.63 25.97 1.90
CA THR A 82 0.59 25.58 1.15
C THR A 82 1.79 25.33 2.06
N LEU A 83 2.04 26.22 3.03
CA LEU A 83 3.19 26.07 3.93
C LEU A 83 3.10 24.82 4.81
N VAL A 84 1.89 24.49 5.29
CA VAL A 84 1.64 23.25 6.07
C VAL A 84 1.83 22.04 5.18
N MET A 85 1.31 22.07 3.95
CA MET A 85 1.46 21.00 2.98
C MET A 85 2.94 20.70 2.68
N LEU A 86 3.74 21.73 2.41
CA LEU A 86 5.17 21.57 2.14
C LEU A 86 5.92 21.07 3.38
N SER A 87 5.54 21.51 4.58
CA SER A 87 6.13 21.01 5.82
C SER A 87 5.79 19.54 6.08
N CYS A 88 4.62 19.08 5.64
CA CYS A 88 4.21 17.66 5.76
C CYS A 88 5.07 16.72 4.90
N LEU A 89 5.84 17.23 3.93
CA LEU A 89 6.86 16.45 3.21
C LEU A 89 7.86 15.84 4.19
N VAL A 90 8.39 16.68 5.10
CA VAL A 90 9.36 16.26 6.11
C VAL A 90 8.70 15.36 7.14
N ALA A 91 7.50 15.72 7.62
CA ALA A 91 6.77 14.91 8.60
C ALA A 91 6.48 13.48 8.09
N GLY A 92 6.05 13.35 6.83
CA GLY A 92 5.81 12.05 6.22
C GLY A 92 7.08 11.21 6.09
N MET A 93 8.21 11.83 5.72
CA MET A 93 9.51 11.14 5.68
C MET A 93 9.98 10.67 7.07
N LEU A 94 9.86 11.52 8.09
CA LEU A 94 10.20 11.17 9.47
C LEU A 94 9.31 10.04 10.00
N GLY A 95 8.01 10.08 9.70
CA GLY A 95 7.07 9.02 10.05
C GLY A 95 7.38 7.70 9.36
N ALA A 96 7.72 7.74 8.06
CA ALA A 96 8.11 6.55 7.31
C ALA A 96 9.36 5.87 7.90
N HIS A 97 10.29 6.65 8.43
CA HIS A 97 11.56 6.17 8.97
C HIS A 97 11.62 6.30 10.50
N SER A 98 10.47 6.16 11.17
CA SER A 98 10.36 6.36 12.61
C SER A 98 11.30 5.46 13.42
N GLU A 99 11.46 4.20 13.04
CA GLU A 99 12.38 3.27 13.72
C GLU A 99 13.83 3.72 13.56
N ALA A 100 14.27 4.03 12.33
CA ALA A 100 15.63 4.51 12.08
C ALA A 100 15.92 5.84 12.77
N LEU A 101 14.91 6.72 12.87
CA LEU A 101 15.00 7.97 13.62
C LEU A 101 15.20 7.71 15.13
N MET A 102 14.38 6.82 15.72
CA MET A 102 14.48 6.50 17.15
C MET A 102 15.74 5.70 17.49
N ALA A 103 16.25 4.89 16.57
CA ALA A 103 17.51 4.17 16.72
C ALA A 103 18.75 5.04 16.46
N GLY A 104 18.59 6.28 16.00
CA GLY A 104 19.70 7.15 15.63
C GLY A 104 20.45 6.71 14.36
N THR A 105 19.85 5.85 13.56
CA THR A 105 20.44 5.27 12.33
C THR A 105 19.92 5.91 11.05
N LEU A 106 19.04 6.91 11.15
CA LEU A 106 18.45 7.60 9.99
C LEU A 106 19.51 8.17 9.02
N PHE A 107 20.62 8.63 9.58
CA PHE A 107 21.79 9.05 8.85
C PHE A 107 22.97 8.16 9.22
N ILE A 108 23.51 7.46 8.24
CA ILE A 108 24.65 6.56 8.42
C ILE A 108 25.92 7.41 8.30
N PRO A 109 26.75 7.51 9.36
CA PRO A 109 28.01 8.24 9.29
C PRO A 109 28.95 7.55 8.29
N GLN A 110 29.68 8.35 7.52
CA GLN A 110 30.68 7.88 6.55
C GLN A 110 32.07 8.32 7.02
N GLU A 111 33.09 7.47 6.89
CA GLU A 111 34.46 7.81 7.29
C GLU A 111 35.04 9.00 6.50
N SER A 112 34.57 9.19 5.26
CA SER A 112 35.01 10.25 4.36
C SER A 112 33.83 10.86 3.58
N GLY A 113 32.93 11.57 4.26
CA GLY A 113 31.87 12.32 3.60
C GLY A 113 30.74 12.76 4.52
N PRO A 114 29.74 13.49 3.97
CA PRO A 114 28.50 13.78 4.69
C PRO A 114 27.75 12.48 4.99
N ALA A 115 27.03 12.45 6.11
CA ALA A 115 26.22 11.30 6.49
C ALA A 115 25.17 11.00 5.42
N THR A 116 24.96 9.71 5.13
CA THR A 116 24.06 9.25 4.08
C THR A 116 22.70 8.88 4.68
N PHE A 117 21.63 9.30 4.02
CA PHE A 117 20.27 8.94 4.42
C PHE A 117 20.00 7.46 4.14
N VAL A 118 19.27 6.79 5.03
CA VAL A 118 18.82 5.40 4.82
C VAL A 118 17.89 5.33 3.61
N ALA A 119 18.42 4.86 2.48
CA ALA A 119 17.75 4.88 1.17
C ALA A 119 16.79 3.69 0.95
N LEU A 120 15.90 3.44 1.92
CA LEU A 120 14.88 2.39 1.86
C LEU A 120 13.48 3.01 1.83
N PRO A 121 12.48 2.38 1.18
CA PRO A 121 11.09 2.74 1.38
C PRO A 121 10.70 2.49 2.85
N GLY A 122 10.27 3.54 3.56
CA GLY A 122 9.86 3.42 4.96
C GLY A 122 8.46 2.81 5.15
N ASN A 123 7.90 2.91 6.37
CA ASN A 123 6.58 2.40 6.73
C ASN A 123 5.45 3.42 6.41
N PRO A 124 4.52 3.12 5.49
CA PRO A 124 3.41 4.01 5.14
C PRO A 124 2.51 4.37 6.32
N ILE A 125 2.33 3.48 7.30
CA ILE A 125 1.48 3.73 8.46
C ILE A 125 2.11 4.79 9.36
N GLY A 126 3.41 4.67 9.60
CA GLY A 126 4.16 5.67 10.35
C GLY A 126 4.11 7.02 9.63
N ALA A 127 4.29 7.03 8.31
CA ALA A 127 4.15 8.24 7.49
C ALA A 127 2.75 8.86 7.62
N TYR A 128 1.70 8.04 7.57
CA TYR A 128 0.31 8.47 7.70
C TYR A 128 0.04 9.10 9.06
N LEU A 129 0.38 8.40 10.15
CA LEU A 129 0.13 8.85 11.51
C LEU A 129 0.83 10.19 11.76
N THR A 130 2.14 10.22 11.49
CA THR A 130 2.95 11.44 11.63
C THR A 130 2.41 12.58 10.80
N SER A 131 2.03 12.34 9.54
CA SER A 131 1.50 13.38 8.65
C SER A 131 0.14 13.93 9.12
N VAL A 132 -0.77 13.09 9.60
CA VAL A 132 -2.09 13.51 10.09
C VAL A 132 -1.98 14.44 11.30
N PHE A 133 -1.15 14.06 12.28
CA PHE A 133 -0.94 14.88 13.48
C PHE A 133 -0.15 16.15 13.17
N ALA A 134 0.89 16.06 12.34
CA ALA A 134 1.70 17.21 11.97
C ALA A 134 0.92 18.21 11.10
N TYR A 135 0.10 17.75 10.15
CA TYR A 135 -0.86 18.59 9.43
C TYR A 135 -1.76 19.36 10.40
N ARG A 136 -2.33 18.68 11.39
CA ARG A 136 -3.24 19.33 12.35
C ARG A 136 -2.53 20.43 13.12
N ALA A 137 -1.32 20.16 13.62
CA ALA A 137 -0.52 21.15 14.32
C ALA A 137 -0.16 22.35 13.43
N GLY A 138 0.28 22.11 12.19
CA GLY A 138 0.60 23.17 11.24
C GLY A 138 -0.61 24.05 10.91
N THR A 139 -1.79 23.45 10.72
CA THR A 139 -3.04 24.22 10.47
C THR A 139 -3.49 25.07 11.65
N TRP A 140 -3.09 24.75 12.88
CA TRP A 140 -3.43 25.58 14.04
C TRP A 140 -2.62 26.86 14.14
N ILE A 141 -1.46 26.91 13.50
CA ILE A 141 -0.55 28.06 13.54
C ILE A 141 -0.70 28.90 12.26
N ALA A 142 -0.88 28.24 11.12
CA ALA A 142 -0.99 28.91 9.82
C ALA A 142 -2.12 29.96 9.79
N GLY A 143 -1.78 31.16 9.30
CA GLY A 143 -2.64 32.33 9.20
C GLY A 143 -2.73 33.17 10.48
N LYS A 144 -2.08 32.79 11.58
CA LYS A 144 -2.23 33.48 12.87
C LYS A 144 -1.10 34.46 13.18
N THR A 145 0.07 34.30 12.59
CA THR A 145 1.23 35.13 12.92
C THR A 145 1.97 35.62 11.68
N LYS A 146 2.71 36.73 11.81
CA LYS A 146 3.65 37.17 10.77
C LYS A 146 4.89 36.27 10.66
N LEU A 147 5.09 35.38 11.64
CA LEU A 147 6.21 34.46 11.75
C LEU A 147 5.87 33.05 11.26
N ASP A 148 4.74 32.88 10.57
CA ASP A 148 4.26 31.56 10.13
C ASP A 148 5.30 30.78 9.32
N ILE A 149 6.09 31.49 8.49
CA ILE A 149 7.17 30.90 7.68
C ILE A 149 8.20 30.13 8.52
N LEU A 150 8.40 30.55 9.78
CA LEU A 150 9.31 29.90 10.72
C LEU A 150 8.55 28.94 11.65
N LEU A 151 7.42 29.39 12.21
CA LEU A 151 6.70 28.64 13.25
C LEU A 151 6.01 27.38 12.71
N VAL A 152 5.46 27.42 11.49
CA VAL A 152 4.75 26.26 10.91
C VAL A 152 5.69 25.08 10.68
N PRO A 153 6.84 25.21 9.99
CA PRO A 153 7.76 24.09 9.81
C PRO A 153 8.30 23.54 11.13
N LEU A 154 8.65 24.41 12.08
CA LEU A 154 9.15 23.99 13.39
C LEU A 154 8.11 23.20 14.18
N ALA A 155 6.86 23.66 14.20
CA ALA A 155 5.79 22.96 14.89
C ALA A 155 5.45 21.61 14.22
N VAL A 156 5.43 21.57 12.89
CA VAL A 156 5.20 20.35 12.11
C VAL A 156 6.31 19.32 12.41
N CYS A 157 7.58 19.72 12.36
CA CYS A 157 8.71 18.84 12.67
C CYS A 157 8.75 18.42 14.14
N GLY A 158 8.47 19.33 15.08
CA GLY A 158 8.42 19.02 16.50
C GLY A 158 7.33 18.01 16.85
N ILE A 159 6.14 18.18 16.28
CA ILE A 159 5.05 17.20 16.43
C ILE A 159 5.37 15.90 15.71
N ALA A 160 6.02 15.96 14.54
CA ALA A 160 6.43 14.76 13.84
C ALA A 160 7.37 13.90 14.69
N LEU A 161 8.38 14.52 15.31
CA LEU A 161 9.29 13.85 16.24
C LEU A 161 8.54 13.24 17.44
N LEU A 162 7.62 14.00 18.05
CA LEU A 162 6.82 13.51 19.18
C LEU A 162 5.98 12.29 18.81
N VAL A 163 5.35 12.31 17.63
CA VAL A 163 4.54 11.19 17.11
C VAL A 163 5.43 9.98 16.83
N CYS A 164 6.61 10.20 16.25
CA CYS A 164 7.60 9.14 16.03
C CYS A 164 8.09 8.50 17.33
N ALA A 165 8.21 9.28 18.40
CA ALA A 165 8.66 8.79 19.71
C ALA A 165 7.56 8.09 20.52
N LEU A 166 6.30 8.55 20.42
CA LEU A 166 5.23 8.09 21.33
C LEU A 166 4.17 7.23 20.66
N LEU A 167 3.74 7.58 19.44
CA LEU A 167 2.60 6.93 18.80
C LEU A 167 2.99 5.88 17.77
N ASN A 168 4.11 6.07 17.05
CA ASN A 168 4.58 5.09 16.08
C ASN A 168 5.08 3.78 16.71
N PRO A 169 5.83 3.76 17.84
CA PRO A 169 6.35 2.51 18.40
C PRO A 169 5.30 1.42 18.66
N PRO A 170 4.13 1.68 19.29
CA PRO A 170 3.12 0.64 19.48
C PRO A 170 2.51 0.16 18.15
N VAL A 171 2.36 1.06 17.17
CA VAL A 171 1.83 0.71 15.85
C VAL A 171 2.80 -0.18 15.08
N VAL A 172 4.09 0.16 15.12
CA VAL A 172 5.14 -0.63 14.48
C VAL A 172 5.30 -1.98 15.17
N ALA A 173 5.21 -2.05 16.50
CA ALA A 173 5.19 -3.31 17.24
C ALA A 173 4.02 -4.21 16.80
N ALA A 174 2.82 -3.64 16.55
CA ALA A 174 1.69 -4.39 16.03
C ALA A 174 1.95 -4.92 14.60
N VAL A 175 2.58 -4.13 13.72
CA VAL A 175 2.98 -4.58 12.38
C VAL A 175 4.00 -5.72 12.46
N ASN A 176 4.98 -5.61 13.36
CA ASN A 176 5.97 -6.66 13.58
C ASN A 176 5.34 -7.95 14.13
N ALA A 177 4.33 -7.86 15.00
CA ALA A 177 3.58 -9.01 15.48
C ALA A 177 2.80 -9.72 14.36
N ILE A 178 2.22 -8.96 13.42
CA ILE A 178 1.60 -9.53 12.22
C ILE A 178 2.66 -10.28 11.39
N GLY A 179 3.84 -9.67 11.21
CA GLY A 179 4.97 -10.32 10.52
C GLY A 179 5.38 -11.64 11.17
N GLN A 180 5.47 -11.69 12.49
CA GLN A 180 5.76 -12.92 13.24
C GLN A 180 4.67 -13.98 13.05
N GLY A 181 3.39 -13.57 13.01
CA GLY A 181 2.28 -14.47 12.70
C GLY A 181 2.36 -15.06 11.29
N ILE A 182 2.78 -14.26 10.30
CA ILE A 182 3.03 -14.76 8.94
C ILE A 182 4.21 -15.73 8.94
N HIS A 183 5.29 -15.42 9.66
CA HIS A 183 6.44 -16.32 9.78
C HIS A 183 6.04 -17.67 10.39
N ALA A 184 5.25 -17.67 11.46
CA ALA A 184 4.70 -18.89 12.05
C ALA A 184 3.82 -19.68 11.06
N ALA A 185 3.08 -19.00 10.18
CA ALA A 185 2.29 -19.67 9.15
C ALA A 185 3.15 -20.39 8.09
N THR A 186 4.44 -20.05 7.95
CA THR A 186 5.38 -20.74 7.03
C THR A 186 5.73 -22.15 7.50
N GLU A 187 5.54 -22.46 8.78
CA GLU A 187 5.81 -23.78 9.36
C GLU A 187 4.65 -24.78 9.11
N LEU A 188 3.52 -24.29 8.60
CA LEU A 188 2.39 -25.13 8.23
C LEU A 188 2.70 -25.97 6.99
N GLN A 189 1.95 -27.07 6.79
CA GLN A 189 2.05 -27.85 5.56
C GLN A 189 1.74 -26.99 4.33
N PRO A 190 2.36 -27.24 3.16
CA PRO A 190 2.29 -26.34 1.99
C PRO A 190 0.88 -25.95 1.54
N LEU A 191 -0.11 -26.85 1.69
CA LEU A 191 -1.50 -26.57 1.39
C LEU A 191 -2.07 -25.48 2.33
N LEU A 192 -1.97 -25.67 3.64
CA LEU A 192 -2.49 -24.73 4.64
C LEU A 192 -1.68 -23.43 4.66
N MET A 193 -0.35 -23.53 4.58
CA MET A 193 0.53 -22.38 4.42
C MET A 193 0.10 -21.53 3.22
N GLY A 194 -0.14 -22.18 2.07
CA GLY A 194 -0.58 -21.52 0.85
C GLY A 194 -1.87 -20.72 1.04
N ILE A 195 -2.90 -21.31 1.67
CA ILE A 195 -4.16 -20.60 1.96
C ILE A 195 -3.91 -19.41 2.90
N VAL A 196 -3.29 -19.67 4.04
CA VAL A 196 -3.16 -18.67 5.12
C VAL A 196 -2.32 -17.50 4.64
N ILE A 197 -1.15 -17.75 4.05
CA ILE A 197 -0.25 -16.68 3.59
C ILE A 197 -0.88 -15.90 2.44
N ALA A 198 -1.47 -16.57 1.44
CA ALA A 198 -2.10 -15.87 0.32
C ALA A 198 -3.23 -14.95 0.78
N VAL A 199 -4.08 -15.41 1.71
CA VAL A 199 -5.19 -14.62 2.25
C VAL A 199 -4.66 -13.48 3.13
N VAL A 200 -3.78 -13.77 4.09
CA VAL A 200 -3.29 -12.77 5.05
C VAL A 200 -2.51 -11.68 4.33
N VAL A 201 -1.53 -12.03 3.49
CA VAL A 201 -0.73 -11.04 2.79
C VAL A 201 -1.55 -10.29 1.74
N GLY A 202 -2.50 -10.96 1.07
CA GLY A 202 -3.46 -10.30 0.18
C GLY A 202 -4.30 -9.24 0.89
N ILE A 203 -4.88 -9.57 2.06
CA ILE A 203 -5.62 -8.62 2.89
C ILE A 203 -4.72 -7.45 3.31
N LEU A 204 -3.50 -7.73 3.75
CA LEU A 204 -2.54 -6.70 4.15
C LEU A 204 -2.17 -5.76 3.00
N LEU A 205 -2.10 -6.26 1.76
CA LEU A 205 -1.87 -5.42 0.58
C LEU A 205 -3.02 -4.46 0.33
N THR A 206 -4.27 -4.89 0.56
CA THR A 206 -5.44 -4.01 0.42
C THR A 206 -5.57 -3.04 1.58
N LEU A 207 -5.27 -3.48 2.80
CA LEU A 207 -5.30 -2.63 3.99
C LEU A 207 -4.19 -1.58 3.94
N PRO A 208 -4.27 -0.52 4.76
CA PRO A 208 -3.24 0.50 4.80
C PRO A 208 -1.99 0.01 5.54
N THR A 209 -1.50 -1.17 5.17
CA THR A 209 -0.30 -1.78 5.72
C THR A 209 0.64 -2.07 4.57
N SER A 210 1.95 -1.90 4.74
CA SER A 210 2.90 -2.24 3.68
C SER A 210 3.18 -3.75 3.71
N SER A 211 2.35 -4.53 3.01
CA SER A 211 2.58 -5.96 2.81
C SER A 211 3.99 -6.24 2.29
N ALA A 212 4.48 -5.40 1.36
CA ALA A 212 5.83 -5.48 0.83
C ALA A 212 6.91 -5.25 1.89
N ALA A 213 6.78 -4.21 2.72
CA ALA A 213 7.75 -3.96 3.80
C ALA A 213 7.72 -5.09 4.84
N ILE A 214 6.54 -5.62 5.18
CA ILE A 214 6.42 -6.78 6.09
C ILE A 214 7.13 -7.99 5.49
N CYS A 215 6.89 -8.31 4.22
CA CYS A 215 7.53 -9.44 3.53
C CYS A 215 9.05 -9.29 3.48
N ILE A 216 9.57 -8.09 3.21
CA ILE A 216 11.01 -7.80 3.22
C ILE A 216 11.57 -7.95 4.65
N ALA A 217 10.90 -7.38 5.65
CA ALA A 217 11.37 -7.38 7.04
C ALA A 217 11.47 -8.78 7.64
N ILE A 218 10.52 -9.67 7.33
CA ILE A 218 10.54 -11.07 7.79
C ILE A 218 11.27 -12.00 6.82
N GLY A 219 11.81 -11.49 5.71
CA GLY A 219 12.49 -12.30 4.70
C GLY A 219 11.60 -13.34 4.02
N LEU A 220 10.33 -13.01 3.75
CA LEU A 220 9.32 -13.93 3.19
C LEU A 220 9.61 -14.30 1.72
N GLY A 221 10.58 -15.18 1.50
CA GLY A 221 10.97 -15.69 0.19
C GLY A 221 10.55 -17.13 -0.08
N GLY A 222 11.00 -17.68 -1.21
CA GLY A 222 10.79 -19.08 -1.57
C GLY A 222 9.31 -19.40 -1.77
N LEU A 223 8.90 -20.61 -1.36
CA LEU A 223 7.52 -21.11 -1.54
C LEU A 223 6.47 -20.25 -0.81
N ALA A 224 6.79 -19.77 0.38
CA ALA A 224 5.93 -18.86 1.14
C ALA A 224 5.77 -17.51 0.43
N GLY A 225 6.87 -16.99 -0.14
CA GLY A 225 6.82 -15.81 -1.01
C GLY A 225 5.95 -16.03 -2.26
N GLY A 226 6.00 -17.23 -2.83
CA GLY A 226 5.14 -17.63 -3.95
C GLY A 226 3.64 -17.65 -3.60
N ALA A 227 3.27 -18.11 -2.40
CA ALA A 227 1.90 -18.01 -1.89
C ALA A 227 1.47 -16.54 -1.70
N ALA A 228 2.35 -15.74 -1.09
CA ALA A 228 2.09 -14.33 -0.81
C ALA A 228 1.84 -13.52 -2.10
N VAL A 229 2.68 -13.69 -3.12
CA VAL A 229 2.59 -12.93 -4.36
C VAL A 229 1.34 -13.25 -5.15
N VAL A 230 0.91 -14.53 -5.21
CA VAL A 230 -0.35 -14.88 -5.89
C VAL A 230 -1.57 -14.43 -5.09
N GLY A 231 -1.50 -14.41 -3.76
CA GLY A 231 -2.56 -13.84 -2.91
C GLY A 231 -2.71 -12.34 -3.10
N CYS A 232 -1.59 -11.63 -3.18
CA CYS A 232 -1.53 -10.21 -3.52
C CYS A 232 -2.09 -9.94 -4.92
N ALA A 233 -1.68 -10.73 -5.92
CA ALA A 233 -2.20 -10.65 -7.28
C ALA A 233 -3.72 -10.93 -7.33
N ALA A 234 -4.20 -11.88 -6.51
CA ALA A 234 -5.62 -12.17 -6.36
C ALA A 234 -6.41 -10.98 -5.85
N HIS A 235 -5.86 -10.20 -4.91
CA HIS A 235 -6.49 -8.97 -4.46
C HIS A 235 -6.50 -7.89 -5.55
N MET A 236 -5.38 -7.67 -6.22
CA MET A 236 -5.27 -6.64 -7.25
C MET A 236 -6.14 -6.92 -8.48
N ILE A 237 -5.94 -8.06 -9.12
CA ILE A 237 -6.72 -8.47 -10.30
C ILE A 237 -8.16 -8.79 -9.91
N GLY A 238 -8.38 -9.37 -8.73
CA GLY A 238 -9.72 -9.64 -8.23
C GLY A 238 -10.54 -8.36 -8.07
N PHE A 239 -9.98 -7.32 -7.47
CA PHE A 239 -10.65 -6.02 -7.39
C PHE A 239 -10.78 -5.32 -8.75
N ALA A 240 -9.79 -5.43 -9.63
CA ALA A 240 -9.85 -4.87 -10.98
C ALA A 240 -11.05 -5.44 -11.77
N VAL A 241 -11.25 -6.76 -11.73
CA VAL A 241 -12.37 -7.42 -12.43
C VAL A 241 -13.69 -7.24 -11.67
N ALA A 242 -13.68 -7.41 -10.35
CA ALA A 242 -14.88 -7.26 -9.54
C ALA A 242 -15.46 -5.85 -9.66
N SER A 243 -14.63 -4.80 -9.76
CA SER A 243 -15.07 -3.41 -9.85
C SER A 243 -15.16 -2.84 -11.27
N PHE A 244 -14.97 -3.67 -12.32
CA PHE A 244 -14.93 -3.23 -13.71
C PHE A 244 -16.18 -2.42 -14.12
N LYS A 245 -17.37 -2.82 -13.64
CA LYS A 245 -18.62 -2.10 -13.94
C LYS A 245 -18.66 -0.68 -13.38
N ASP A 246 -17.96 -0.42 -12.28
CA ASP A 246 -17.98 0.88 -11.60
C ASP A 246 -16.86 1.80 -12.14
N ASN A 247 -15.71 1.23 -12.52
CA ASN A 247 -14.49 1.98 -12.82
C ASN A 247 -14.02 1.89 -14.28
N GLY A 248 -14.53 0.94 -15.06
CA GLY A 248 -14.09 0.71 -16.43
C GLY A 248 -12.60 0.35 -16.52
N PHE A 249 -12.01 0.67 -17.67
CA PHE A 249 -10.63 0.26 -17.99
C PHE A 249 -9.57 0.98 -17.14
N SER A 250 -9.80 2.24 -16.76
CA SER A 250 -8.88 2.97 -15.89
C SER A 250 -8.76 2.30 -14.51
N GLY A 251 -9.87 1.82 -13.95
CA GLY A 251 -9.89 1.04 -12.72
C GLY A 251 -9.12 -0.27 -12.82
N VAL A 252 -9.21 -0.96 -13.96
CA VAL A 252 -8.46 -2.21 -14.19
C VAL A 252 -6.96 -1.96 -14.13
N ILE A 253 -6.48 -0.92 -14.79
CA ILE A 253 -5.06 -0.58 -14.78
C ILE A 253 -4.64 -0.10 -13.39
N SER A 254 -5.38 0.83 -12.80
CA SER A 254 -5.01 1.45 -11.51
C SER A 254 -5.03 0.45 -10.36
N GLN A 255 -5.93 -0.54 -10.37
CA GLN A 255 -6.02 -1.55 -9.31
C GLN A 255 -5.22 -2.81 -9.64
N GLY A 256 -5.27 -3.26 -10.89
CA GLY A 256 -4.65 -4.50 -11.34
C GLY A 256 -3.15 -4.38 -11.58
N LEU A 257 -2.65 -3.22 -12.03
CA LEU A 257 -1.20 -2.96 -12.17
C LEU A 257 -0.69 -1.94 -11.15
N GLY A 258 -1.58 -1.15 -10.54
CA GLY A 258 -1.23 -0.22 -9.49
C GLY A 258 -1.32 -0.85 -8.11
N THR A 259 -2.44 -0.69 -7.41
CA THR A 259 -2.65 -1.28 -6.08
C THR A 259 -4.13 -1.47 -5.74
N SER A 260 -4.45 -2.51 -4.96
CA SER A 260 -5.78 -2.69 -4.39
C SER A 260 -6.09 -1.72 -3.23
N MET A 261 -5.06 -1.06 -2.69
CA MET A 261 -5.18 -0.05 -1.62
C MET A 261 -6.13 1.10 -2.01
N LEU A 262 -6.33 1.35 -3.31
CA LEU A 262 -7.31 2.32 -3.83
C LEU A 262 -8.76 2.01 -3.41
N GLN A 263 -9.06 0.75 -3.03
CA GLN A 263 -10.37 0.33 -2.57
C GLN A 263 -10.56 0.48 -1.05
N ILE A 264 -9.55 0.89 -0.27
CA ILE A 264 -9.68 1.09 1.19
C ILE A 264 -10.91 1.92 1.56
N PRO A 265 -11.18 3.09 0.95
CA PRO A 265 -12.33 3.91 1.33
C PRO A 265 -13.67 3.17 1.17
N ASN A 266 -13.73 2.26 0.20
CA ASN A 266 -14.91 1.44 -0.08
C ASN A 266 -14.99 0.24 0.86
N VAL A 267 -13.85 -0.40 1.17
CA VAL A 267 -13.76 -1.52 2.12
C VAL A 267 -14.20 -1.05 3.52
N LEU A 268 -13.78 0.15 3.94
CA LEU A 268 -14.19 0.73 5.22
C LEU A 268 -15.68 1.02 5.31
N LYS A 269 -16.33 1.37 4.19
CA LYS A 269 -17.79 1.59 4.13
C LYS A 269 -18.57 0.27 4.06
N LYS A 270 -18.05 -0.70 3.32
CA LYS A 270 -18.70 -1.99 3.07
C LYS A 270 -17.66 -3.12 2.98
N PRO A 271 -17.27 -3.74 4.11
CA PRO A 271 -16.22 -4.76 4.13
C PRO A 271 -16.50 -5.97 3.25
N LEU A 272 -17.77 -6.26 2.96
CA LEU A 272 -18.20 -7.34 2.06
C LEU A 272 -17.55 -7.26 0.67
N ILE A 273 -17.14 -6.09 0.19
CA ILE A 273 -16.49 -5.95 -1.12
C ILE A 273 -15.15 -6.69 -1.21
N LEU A 274 -14.53 -7.04 -0.09
CA LEU A 274 -13.25 -7.75 -0.03
C LEU A 274 -13.39 -9.26 -0.32
N LEU A 275 -14.60 -9.81 -0.19
CA LEU A 275 -14.84 -11.25 -0.28
C LEU A 275 -14.42 -11.88 -1.63
N PRO A 276 -14.67 -11.27 -2.81
CA PRO A 276 -14.21 -11.82 -4.08
C PRO A 276 -12.69 -12.01 -4.13
N ALA A 277 -11.94 -11.05 -3.60
CA ALA A 277 -10.48 -11.08 -3.55
C ALA A 277 -9.96 -12.15 -2.56
N ILE A 278 -10.58 -12.25 -1.38
CA ILE A 278 -10.22 -13.26 -0.36
C ILE A 278 -10.48 -14.67 -0.86
N ILE A 279 -11.62 -14.92 -1.51
CA ILE A 279 -11.94 -16.25 -2.02
C ILE A 279 -10.97 -16.61 -3.15
N ALA A 280 -10.64 -15.66 -4.03
CA ALA A 280 -9.63 -15.87 -5.05
C ALA A 280 -8.27 -16.20 -4.44
N SER A 281 -7.78 -15.45 -3.44
CA SER A 281 -6.48 -15.69 -2.80
C SER A 281 -6.42 -17.04 -2.07
N ALA A 282 -7.48 -17.42 -1.36
CA ALA A 282 -7.58 -18.70 -0.68
C ALA A 282 -7.48 -19.90 -1.62
N ILE A 283 -7.95 -19.77 -2.87
CA ILE A 283 -7.92 -20.83 -3.88
C ILE A 283 -6.58 -20.85 -4.61
N VAL A 284 -6.06 -19.70 -5.04
CA VAL A 284 -4.80 -19.69 -5.82
C VAL A 284 -3.57 -19.98 -4.96
N GLY A 285 -3.62 -19.72 -3.65
CA GLY A 285 -2.52 -19.99 -2.72
C GLY A 285 -2.04 -21.45 -2.74
N PRO A 286 -2.90 -22.44 -2.46
CA PRO A 286 -2.55 -23.87 -2.55
C PRO A 286 -2.13 -24.32 -3.94
N ILE A 287 -2.70 -23.74 -4.99
CA ILE A 287 -2.35 -24.09 -6.36
C ILE A 287 -0.92 -23.60 -6.66
N ALA A 288 -0.54 -22.43 -6.16
CA ALA A 288 0.83 -21.94 -6.27
C ALA A 288 1.82 -22.80 -5.46
N THR A 289 1.48 -23.16 -4.23
CA THR A 289 2.40 -23.92 -3.36
C THR A 289 2.47 -25.40 -3.72
N VAL A 290 1.36 -26.13 -3.66
CA VAL A 290 1.31 -27.59 -3.89
C VAL A 290 1.28 -27.93 -5.37
N GLY A 291 0.58 -27.13 -6.17
CA GLY A 291 0.39 -27.43 -7.60
C GLY A 291 1.62 -27.12 -8.45
N PHE A 292 2.19 -25.92 -8.29
CA PHE A 292 3.31 -25.45 -9.12
C PHE A 292 4.65 -25.37 -8.39
N GLY A 293 4.67 -25.35 -7.04
CA GLY A 293 5.90 -25.09 -6.29
C GLY A 293 6.48 -23.70 -6.55
N LEU A 294 5.61 -22.71 -6.80
CA LEU A 294 6.00 -21.37 -7.20
C LEU A 294 6.77 -20.67 -6.06
N ALA A 295 7.91 -20.06 -6.39
CA ALA A 295 8.71 -19.29 -5.45
C ALA A 295 8.72 -17.80 -5.83
N CYS A 296 8.95 -16.93 -4.84
CA CYS A 296 9.12 -15.49 -5.06
C CYS A 296 10.20 -14.92 -4.14
N THR A 297 10.83 -13.82 -4.54
CA THR A 297 11.71 -13.04 -3.67
C THR A 297 10.92 -12.29 -2.59
N ALA A 298 11.55 -11.98 -1.46
CA ALA A 298 10.90 -11.22 -0.37
C ALA A 298 10.42 -9.83 -0.83
N THR A 299 11.17 -9.19 -1.74
CA THR A 299 10.80 -7.91 -2.35
C THR A 299 9.54 -8.01 -3.19
N GLY A 300 9.35 -9.12 -3.93
CA GLY A 300 8.18 -9.35 -4.78
C GLY A 300 6.96 -9.95 -4.05
N ALA A 301 7.19 -10.67 -2.95
CA ALA A 301 6.16 -11.44 -2.24
C ALA A 301 4.94 -10.61 -1.83
N GLY A 302 5.16 -9.40 -1.32
CA GLY A 302 4.08 -8.50 -0.89
C GLY A 302 3.55 -7.55 -1.96
N MET A 303 3.97 -7.70 -3.22
CA MET A 303 3.69 -6.73 -4.30
C MET A 303 2.63 -7.21 -5.29
N GLY A 304 2.38 -8.51 -5.41
CA GLY A 304 1.42 -9.05 -6.38
C GLY A 304 1.73 -8.62 -7.81
N THR A 305 0.74 -8.03 -8.49
CA THR A 305 0.89 -7.50 -9.85
C THR A 305 1.29 -6.02 -9.89
N ALA A 306 1.55 -5.39 -8.73
CA ALA A 306 1.89 -3.97 -8.63
C ALA A 306 3.21 -3.67 -9.34
N GLY A 307 3.12 -2.82 -10.35
CA GLY A 307 4.22 -2.47 -11.25
C GLY A 307 4.95 -3.67 -11.84
N LEU A 308 4.29 -4.83 -11.89
CA LEU A 308 4.86 -6.12 -12.25
C LEU A 308 6.01 -6.59 -11.33
N VAL A 309 6.27 -5.92 -10.20
CA VAL A 309 7.38 -6.23 -9.28
C VAL A 309 7.28 -7.65 -8.74
N GLY A 310 6.08 -8.10 -8.36
CA GLY A 310 5.89 -9.48 -7.92
C GLY A 310 6.07 -10.49 -9.05
N VAL A 311 5.77 -10.13 -10.30
CA VAL A 311 6.06 -10.99 -11.47
C VAL A 311 7.56 -11.19 -11.62
N PHE A 312 8.36 -10.13 -11.47
CA PHE A 312 9.84 -10.27 -11.49
C PHE A 312 10.37 -11.04 -10.30
N GLY A 313 9.82 -10.81 -9.10
CA GLY A 313 10.20 -11.59 -7.93
C GLY A 313 9.94 -13.08 -8.12
N VAL A 314 8.86 -13.44 -8.83
CA VAL A 314 8.57 -14.83 -9.21
C VAL A 314 9.57 -15.35 -10.23
N ILE A 315 9.84 -14.59 -11.30
CA ILE A 315 10.80 -14.99 -12.34
C ILE A 315 12.17 -15.23 -11.71
N GLU A 316 12.68 -14.27 -10.95
CA GLU A 316 13.99 -14.34 -10.29
C GLU A 316 14.11 -15.58 -9.39
N ALA A 317 13.10 -15.85 -8.56
CA ALA A 317 13.15 -16.96 -7.61
C ALA A 317 12.79 -18.32 -8.19
N SER A 318 12.06 -18.38 -9.32
CA SER A 318 11.54 -19.63 -9.88
C SER A 318 12.22 -20.05 -11.19
N GLN A 319 12.95 -19.17 -11.88
CA GLN A 319 13.58 -19.49 -13.17
C GLN A 319 14.56 -20.67 -13.12
N GLU A 320 15.19 -20.92 -11.97
CA GLU A 320 16.12 -22.04 -11.78
C GLU A 320 15.43 -23.32 -11.28
N ILE A 321 14.18 -23.22 -10.83
CA ILE A 321 13.44 -24.31 -10.16
C ILE A 321 12.44 -24.99 -11.11
N MET A 322 11.99 -24.29 -12.15
CA MET A 322 11.01 -24.80 -13.12
C MET A 322 11.31 -24.37 -14.55
N SER A 323 10.80 -25.13 -15.52
CA SER A 323 10.98 -24.80 -16.93
C SER A 323 10.33 -23.46 -17.29
N THR A 324 10.86 -22.76 -18.30
CA THR A 324 10.33 -21.48 -18.79
C THR A 324 8.83 -21.55 -19.11
N THR A 325 8.38 -22.65 -19.72
CA THR A 325 6.96 -22.86 -20.04
C THR A 325 6.10 -22.99 -18.79
N GLN A 326 6.55 -23.77 -17.79
CA GLN A 326 5.84 -23.92 -16.52
C GLN A 326 5.78 -22.60 -15.76
N LEU A 327 6.87 -21.84 -15.72
CA LEU A 327 6.95 -20.53 -15.08
C LEU A 327 5.94 -19.54 -15.66
N TRP A 328 5.94 -19.34 -16.98
CA TRP A 328 5.01 -18.41 -17.61
C TRP A 328 3.55 -18.88 -17.50
N THR A 329 3.32 -20.20 -17.56
CA THR A 329 1.99 -20.76 -17.30
C THR A 329 1.54 -20.46 -15.88
N ALA A 330 2.40 -20.65 -14.88
CA ALA A 330 2.11 -20.34 -13.48
C ALA A 330 1.80 -18.85 -13.28
N ILE A 331 2.62 -17.96 -13.83
CA ILE A 331 2.43 -16.50 -13.73
C ILE A 331 1.09 -16.08 -14.35
N ILE A 332 0.84 -16.45 -15.61
CA ILE A 332 -0.39 -16.04 -16.32
C ILE A 332 -1.62 -16.62 -15.60
N LEU A 333 -1.56 -17.90 -15.23
CA LEU A 333 -2.69 -18.59 -14.64
C LEU A 333 -2.98 -18.09 -13.21
N LEU A 334 -1.97 -18.01 -12.35
CA LEU A 334 -2.13 -17.76 -10.92
C LEU A 334 -2.15 -16.28 -10.54
N MET A 335 -1.47 -15.43 -11.31
CA MET A 335 -1.44 -13.98 -11.01
C MET A 335 -2.49 -13.20 -11.78
N PHE A 336 -3.01 -13.70 -12.91
CA PHE A 336 -3.96 -12.96 -13.74
C PHE A 336 -5.27 -13.70 -13.98
N VAL A 337 -5.23 -14.89 -14.61
CA VAL A 337 -6.45 -15.55 -15.12
C VAL A 337 -7.33 -16.11 -14.01
N LEU A 338 -6.81 -16.95 -13.12
CA LEU A 338 -7.59 -17.53 -12.03
C LEU A 338 -8.12 -16.48 -11.05
N PRO A 339 -7.31 -15.51 -10.59
CA PRO A 339 -7.82 -14.34 -9.88
C PRO A 339 -9.02 -13.67 -10.54
N ALA A 340 -8.90 -13.34 -11.83
CA ALA A 340 -9.93 -12.66 -12.59
C ALA A 340 -11.22 -13.48 -12.66
N VAL A 341 -11.10 -14.76 -12.99
CA VAL A 341 -12.26 -15.67 -13.14
C VAL A 341 -12.95 -15.90 -11.81
N ILE A 342 -12.20 -16.25 -10.76
CA ILE A 342 -12.76 -16.57 -9.44
C ILE A 342 -13.42 -15.33 -8.83
N ALA A 343 -12.71 -14.21 -8.76
CA ALA A 343 -13.25 -12.98 -8.18
C ALA A 343 -14.43 -12.45 -9.01
N GLY A 344 -14.36 -12.53 -10.34
CA GLY A 344 -15.45 -12.15 -11.24
C GLY A 344 -16.71 -12.98 -11.00
N LEU A 345 -16.57 -14.30 -10.84
CA LEU A 345 -17.68 -15.21 -10.55
C LEU A 345 -18.28 -14.94 -9.17
N VAL A 346 -17.45 -14.80 -8.14
CA VAL A 346 -17.92 -14.47 -6.78
C VAL A 346 -18.65 -13.13 -6.78
N ALA A 347 -18.08 -12.09 -7.40
CA ALA A 347 -18.70 -10.78 -7.49
C ALA A 347 -20.01 -10.80 -8.30
N TYR A 348 -20.13 -11.67 -9.31
CA TYR A 348 -21.38 -11.87 -10.04
C TYR A 348 -22.47 -12.50 -9.15
N VAL A 349 -22.13 -13.55 -8.41
CA VAL A 349 -23.05 -14.20 -7.46
C VAL A 349 -23.48 -13.21 -6.36
N MET A 350 -22.54 -12.47 -5.77
CA MET A 350 -22.85 -11.46 -4.76
C MET A 350 -23.78 -10.35 -5.29
N ARG A 351 -23.67 -9.96 -6.57
CA ARG A 351 -24.61 -9.01 -7.19
C ARG A 351 -26.00 -9.60 -7.36
N ARG A 352 -26.11 -10.88 -7.76
CA ARG A 352 -27.40 -11.59 -7.86
C ARG A 352 -28.09 -11.71 -6.50
N MET A 353 -27.32 -11.85 -5.43
CA MET A 353 -27.81 -11.88 -4.05
C MET A 353 -28.11 -10.49 -3.46
N GLY A 354 -27.86 -9.40 -4.20
CA GLY A 354 -28.03 -8.02 -3.71
C GLY A 354 -26.96 -7.57 -2.70
N TRP A 355 -25.90 -8.37 -2.48
CA TRP A 355 -24.82 -8.03 -1.56
C TRP A 355 -23.88 -6.97 -2.15
N LEU A 356 -23.77 -6.90 -3.48
CA LEU A 356 -23.04 -5.85 -4.20
C LEU A 356 -24.00 -5.06 -5.09
N VAL A 357 -23.97 -3.73 -4.96
CA VAL A 357 -24.76 -2.78 -5.72
C VAL A 357 -23.81 -1.92 -6.57
N ALA A 358 -24.31 -1.39 -7.69
CA ALA A 358 -23.52 -0.49 -8.54
C ALA A 358 -23.04 0.74 -7.75
N GLY A 359 -21.77 1.08 -7.90
CA GLY A 359 -21.12 2.17 -7.18
C GLY A 359 -20.45 1.78 -5.86
N ASP A 360 -20.68 0.58 -5.33
CA ASP A 360 -20.05 0.13 -4.07
C ASP A 360 -18.51 0.09 -4.16
N MET A 361 -17.96 -0.15 -5.36
CA MET A 361 -16.52 -0.23 -5.60
C MET A 361 -15.99 0.95 -6.44
N LYS A 362 -16.75 2.05 -6.54
CA LYS A 362 -16.33 3.22 -7.33
C LYS A 362 -15.09 3.87 -6.71
N LEU A 363 -14.03 4.01 -7.50
CA LEU A 363 -12.82 4.70 -7.09
C LEU A 363 -13.06 6.23 -7.01
N PRO A 364 -12.37 6.92 -6.09
CA PRO A 364 -12.48 8.36 -5.91
C PRO A 364 -11.87 9.19 -7.04
#